data_AF-A0A3A4PLG6-F1
#
_entry.id   AF-A0A3A4PLG6-F1
#
_cell.length_a   1.000
_cell.length_b   1.000
_cell.length_c   1.000
_cell.angle_alpha   90.00
_cell.angle_beta   90.00
_cell.angle_gamma   90.00
#
_symmetry.space_group_name_H-M   'P 1'
#
loop_
_entity.id
_entity.type
_entity.pdbx_description
1 polymer ?
#
loop_
_entity_poly.entity_id
_entity_poly.type
_entity_poly.pdbx_seq_one_letter_code
_entity_poly.pdbx_strand_id
1 'polypeptide(L)'
;MPQEIEDSDNLFEGSKKCISFNQYERNAKARKKCIAHYGSICFICGFDFGEKYGSLVKGFIHVHHIVSLSYIDGKYKVDPIADLRPVCPNCHAVIHSHEPPFKIEKDDKR
;
A
#
# COMPACT_ATOMS: atom_id res chain seq x y z
N MET A 1 -42.49 -12.38 34.08
CA MET A 1 -41.91 -13.12 32.94
C MET A 1 -40.41 -12.93 32.98
N PRO A 2 -39.61 -14.00 33.04
CA PRO A 2 -38.15 -13.87 32.92
C PRO A 2 -37.82 -13.55 31.45
N GLN A 3 -37.04 -12.49 31.23
CA GLN A 3 -36.47 -12.19 29.91
C GLN A 3 -35.25 -13.10 29.72
N GLU A 4 -35.33 -13.98 28.74
CA GLU A 4 -34.19 -14.77 28.28
C GLU A 4 -33.19 -13.84 27.58
N ILE A 5 -31.97 -13.80 28.12
CA ILE A 5 -30.81 -13.16 27.49
C ILE A 5 -30.15 -14.28 26.70
N GLU A 6 -30.44 -14.40 25.42
CA GLU A 6 -29.67 -15.27 24.53
C GLU A 6 -28.56 -14.44 23.88
N ASP A 7 -27.40 -14.46 24.54
CA ASP A 7 -26.10 -14.15 23.96
C ASP A 7 -25.87 -15.01 22.71
N SER A 8 -25.93 -14.39 21.54
CA SER A 8 -25.30 -14.96 20.34
C SER A 8 -24.92 -13.89 19.32
N ASP A 9 -24.24 -12.84 19.80
CA ASP A 9 -23.28 -12.12 18.96
C ASP A 9 -22.09 -13.06 18.70
N ASN A 10 -22.28 -14.05 17.84
CA ASN A 10 -21.20 -14.87 17.32
C ASN A 10 -20.29 -14.00 16.44
N LEU A 11 -19.39 -13.26 17.07
CA LEU A 11 -18.28 -12.57 16.43
C LEU A 11 -17.27 -13.64 16.00
N PHE A 12 -17.48 -14.24 14.82
CA PHE A 12 -16.51 -15.16 14.22
C PHE A 12 -15.23 -14.40 13.83
N GLU A 13 -14.26 -14.31 14.75
CA GLU A 13 -12.88 -13.97 14.40
C GLU A 13 -12.21 -15.15 13.67
N GLY A 14 -11.43 -14.85 12.63
CA GLY A 14 -10.62 -15.87 11.94
C GLY A 14 -11.09 -16.28 10.56
N SER A 15 -11.99 -15.52 9.92
CA SER A 15 -12.19 -15.62 8.47
C SER A 15 -10.88 -15.27 7.77
N LYS A 16 -10.10 -16.30 7.38
CA LYS A 16 -8.89 -16.15 6.58
C LYS A 16 -9.31 -15.67 5.19
N LYS A 17 -9.39 -14.36 5.02
CA LYS A 17 -9.45 -13.77 3.69
C LYS A 17 -8.04 -13.90 3.12
N CYS A 18 -7.81 -14.98 2.36
CA CYS A 18 -6.62 -15.11 1.53
C CYS A 18 -6.70 -14.05 0.44
N ILE A 19 -6.25 -12.83 0.76
CA ILE A 19 -6.00 -11.80 -0.23
C ILE A 19 -4.78 -12.32 -1.00
N SER A 20 -5.02 -12.89 -2.17
CA SER A 20 -3.95 -13.23 -3.09
C SER A 20 -3.27 -11.92 -3.51
N PHE A 21 -2.07 -11.67 -2.97
CA PHE A 21 -1.17 -10.58 -3.35
C PHE A 21 -0.62 -10.74 -4.79
N ASN A 22 -1.41 -11.30 -5.70
CA ASN A 22 -0.99 -11.77 -7.02
C ASN A 22 -1.13 -10.74 -8.15
N GLN A 23 -1.40 -9.47 -7.87
CA GLN A 23 -1.45 -8.44 -8.89
C GLN A 23 -0.69 -7.21 -8.44
N TYR A 24 0.31 -6.80 -9.22
CA TYR A 24 1.13 -5.57 -9.14
C TYR A 24 2.53 -5.63 -8.50
N GLU A 25 2.99 -6.75 -7.93
CA GLU A 25 4.45 -6.98 -7.71
C GLU A 25 5.19 -7.49 -8.97
N ARG A 26 4.78 -7.11 -10.18
CA ARG A 26 5.30 -7.70 -11.43
C ARG A 26 6.77 -7.39 -11.73
N ASN A 27 7.44 -6.49 -11.01
CA ASN A 27 8.87 -6.25 -11.22
C ASN A 27 9.63 -5.85 -9.95
N ALA A 28 10.19 -6.84 -9.26
CA ALA A 28 11.08 -6.63 -8.11
C ALA A 28 12.27 -5.68 -8.43
N LYS A 29 12.71 -5.59 -9.70
CA LYS A 29 13.76 -4.64 -10.10
C LYS A 29 13.24 -3.20 -10.11
N ALA A 30 12.01 -2.97 -10.54
CA ALA A 30 11.40 -1.64 -10.52
C ALA A 30 11.21 -1.17 -9.07
N ARG A 31 10.70 -2.04 -8.18
CA ARG A 31 10.61 -1.75 -6.75
C ARG A 31 11.96 -1.36 -6.15
N LYS A 32 13.01 -2.17 -6.39
CA LYS A 32 14.36 -1.88 -5.88
C LYS A 32 14.89 -0.55 -6.41
N LYS A 33 14.67 -0.21 -7.68
CA LYS A 33 15.10 1.06 -8.27
C LYS A 33 14.34 2.25 -7.67
N CYS A 34 13.03 2.13 -7.46
CA CYS A 34 12.21 3.14 -6.79
C CYS A 34 12.73 3.41 -5.38
N ILE A 35 12.94 2.37 -4.58
CA ILE A 35 13.44 2.49 -3.19
C ILE A 35 14.89 3.00 -3.17
N ALA A 36 15.73 2.60 -4.12
CA ALA A 36 17.10 3.12 -4.21
C ALA A 36 17.14 4.62 -4.56
N HIS A 37 16.15 5.12 -5.30
CA HIS A 37 16.07 6.53 -5.68
C HIS A 37 15.41 7.40 -4.61
N TYR A 38 14.26 6.97 -4.08
CA TYR A 38 13.45 7.75 -3.13
C TYR A 38 13.72 7.42 -1.65
N GLY A 39 14.36 6.29 -1.36
CA GLY A 39 14.51 5.77 -0.01
C GLY A 39 13.28 5.00 0.49
N SER A 40 13.28 4.69 1.79
CA SER A 40 12.20 4.01 2.51
C SER A 40 11.25 4.94 3.24
N ILE A 41 11.19 6.21 2.82
CA ILE A 41 10.37 7.24 3.42
C ILE A 41 9.06 7.32 2.65
N CYS A 42 7.93 7.37 3.35
CA CYS A 42 6.62 7.55 2.73
C CYS A 42 6.55 8.89 1.99
N PHE A 43 6.19 8.88 0.71
CA PHE A 43 6.06 10.09 -0.09
C PHE A 43 4.93 11.02 0.38
N ILE A 44 3.85 10.46 0.95
CA ILE A 44 2.67 11.22 1.38
C ILE A 44 2.88 11.86 2.76
N CYS A 45 3.29 11.06 3.74
CA CYS A 45 3.34 11.50 5.14
C CYS A 45 4.75 11.61 5.73
N GLY A 46 5.81 11.35 4.94
CA GLY A 46 7.20 11.44 5.40
C GLY A 46 7.61 10.37 6.41
N PHE A 47 6.77 9.35 6.64
CA PHE A 47 7.05 8.33 7.65
C PHE A 47 8.18 7.38 7.24
N ASP A 48 9.17 7.20 8.13
CA ASP A 48 10.22 6.19 8.01
C ASP A 48 10.08 5.14 9.13
N PHE A 49 9.89 3.88 8.74
CA PHE A 49 9.81 2.76 9.68
C PHE A 49 11.13 2.51 10.41
N GLY A 50 12.26 2.66 9.73
CA GLY A 50 13.58 2.44 10.32
C GLY A 50 13.92 3.48 11.38
N GLU A 51 13.48 4.73 11.18
CA GLU A 51 13.63 5.79 12.17
C GLU A 51 12.72 5.54 13.39
N LYS A 52 11.46 5.17 13.17
CA LYS A 52 10.48 5.06 14.27
C LYS A 52 10.57 3.76 15.07
N TYR A 53 10.84 2.64 14.42
CA TYR A 53 10.80 1.30 15.04
C TYR A 53 12.18 0.63 15.08
N GLY A 54 13.21 1.28 14.55
CA GLY A 54 14.59 0.81 14.60
C GLY A 54 15.00 -0.06 13.41
N SER A 55 16.23 -0.55 13.46
CA SER A 55 16.93 -1.18 12.34
C SER A 55 16.30 -2.47 11.81
N LEU A 56 15.50 -3.17 12.63
CA LEU A 56 14.83 -4.41 12.26
C LEU A 56 13.81 -4.23 11.12
N VAL A 57 13.22 -3.05 11.00
CA VAL A 57 12.25 -2.71 9.94
C VAL A 57 12.78 -1.63 8.99
N LYS A 58 14.08 -1.37 9.02
CA LYS A 58 14.73 -0.43 8.10
C LYS A 58 14.55 -0.90 6.66
N GLY A 59 14.08 -0.02 5.79
CA GLY A 59 13.79 -0.35 4.39
C GLY A 59 12.38 -0.92 4.15
N PHE A 60 11.57 -1.08 5.20
CA PHE A 60 10.19 -1.52 5.06
C PHE A 60 9.31 -0.39 4.51
N ILE A 61 8.89 -0.52 3.26
CA ILE A 61 8.00 0.43 2.58
C ILE A 61 7.25 -0.28 1.44
N HIS A 62 6.02 0.13 1.19
CA HIS A 62 5.25 -0.32 0.02
C HIS A 62 5.53 0.61 -1.16
N VAL A 63 5.30 0.14 -2.38
CA VAL A 63 5.46 0.95 -3.59
C VAL A 63 4.15 0.95 -4.36
N HIS A 64 3.61 2.15 -4.55
CA HIS A 64 2.33 2.37 -5.23
C HIS A 64 2.56 2.88 -6.66
N HIS A 65 1.75 2.41 -7.60
CA HIS A 65 1.76 2.90 -8.98
C HIS A 65 0.84 4.12 -9.08
N ILE A 66 1.39 5.29 -9.39
CA ILE A 66 0.58 6.51 -9.54
C ILE A 66 -0.16 6.56 -10.87
N VAL A 67 0.35 5.85 -11.89
CA VAL A 67 -0.30 5.70 -13.19
C VAL A 67 -1.08 4.39 -13.19
N SER A 68 -2.41 4.49 -13.29
CA SER A 68 -3.27 3.31 -13.40
C SER A 68 -2.98 2.58 -14.72
N LEU A 69 -2.34 1.41 -14.62
CA LEU A 69 -2.07 0.53 -15.78
C LEU A 69 -3.35 0.03 -16.47
N SER A 70 -4.52 0.25 -15.87
CA SER A 70 -5.84 -0.11 -16.38
C SER A 70 -6.15 0.48 -17.77
N TYR A 71 -5.46 1.56 -18.17
CA TYR A 71 -5.65 2.22 -19.47
C TYR A 71 -4.61 1.84 -20.54
N ILE A 72 -3.65 0.97 -20.23
CA ILE A 72 -2.59 0.60 -21.18
C ILE A 72 -2.83 -0.81 -21.68
N ASP A 73 -3.49 -0.91 -22.84
CA ASP A 73 -3.82 -2.15 -23.54
C ASP A 73 -2.58 -2.78 -24.23
N GLY A 74 -1.45 -2.86 -23.50
CA GLY A 74 -0.16 -3.28 -24.05
C GLY A 74 0.95 -3.47 -23.01
N LYS A 75 2.07 -4.07 -23.44
CA LYS A 75 3.29 -4.23 -22.62
C LYS A 75 3.88 -2.85 -22.28
N TYR A 76 3.46 -2.26 -21.16
CA TYR A 76 4.02 -1.01 -20.66
C TYR A 76 5.35 -1.23 -19.96
N LYS A 77 6.35 -0.40 -20.29
CA LYS A 77 7.62 -0.36 -19.57
C LYS A 77 7.48 0.61 -18.41
N VAL A 78 7.25 0.07 -17.21
CA VAL A 78 7.19 0.84 -15.97
C VAL A 78 8.49 1.60 -15.75
N ASP A 79 8.38 2.93 -15.58
CA ASP A 79 9.45 3.79 -15.11
C ASP A 79 9.43 3.80 -13.57
N PRO A 80 10.46 3.25 -12.90
CA PRO A 80 10.52 3.19 -11.44
C PRO A 80 10.56 4.54 -10.74
N ILE A 81 10.87 5.62 -11.46
CA ILE A 81 10.97 6.97 -10.94
C ILE A 81 9.73 7.77 -11.34
N ALA A 82 9.25 7.65 -12.58
CA ALA A 82 8.06 8.39 -12.99
C ALA A 82 6.77 7.77 -12.43
N ASP A 83 6.64 6.45 -12.46
CA ASP A 83 5.36 5.76 -12.25
C ASP A 83 5.15 5.19 -10.84
N LEU A 84 6.21 5.15 -10.03
CA LEU A 84 6.20 4.51 -8.71
C LEU A 84 6.51 5.50 -7.58
N ARG A 85 5.82 5.38 -6.46
CA ARG A 85 6.11 6.14 -5.23
C ARG A 85 6.19 5.21 -4.01
N PRO A 86 7.20 5.36 -3.14
CA PRO A 86 7.19 4.68 -1.85
C PRO A 86 6.09 5.26 -0.96
N VAL A 87 5.27 4.40 -0.38
CA VAL A 87 4.20 4.78 0.55
C VAL A 87 4.17 3.81 1.73
N CYS A 88 3.82 4.31 2.92
CA CYS A 88 3.63 3.43 4.07
C CYS A 88 2.36 2.59 3.90
N PRO A 89 2.25 1.43 4.58
CA PRO A 89 1.05 0.58 4.55
C PRO A 89 -0.25 1.34 4.88
N ASN A 90 -0.18 2.33 5.78
CA ASN A 90 -1.35 3.13 6.18
C ASN A 90 -1.80 4.03 5.03
N CYS A 91 -0.89 4.80 4.42
CA CYS A 91 -1.20 5.62 3.26
C CYS A 91 -1.64 4.77 2.08
N HIS A 92 -1.02 3.61 1.88
CA HIS A 92 -1.42 2.64 0.85
C HIS A 92 -2.87 2.19 1.05
N ALA A 93 -3.26 1.87 2.28
CA ALA A 93 -4.64 1.51 2.61
C ALA A 93 -5.61 2.68 2.35
N VAL A 94 -5.22 3.92 2.68
CA VAL A 94 -6.03 5.12 2.41
C VAL A 94 -6.22 5.32 0.90
N ILE A 95 -5.17 5.21 0.09
CA ILE A 95 -5.28 5.36 -1.37
C ILE A 95 -6.30 4.38 -1.95
N HIS A 96 -6.27 3.13 -1.49
CA HIS A 96 -7.15 2.05 -1.95
C HIS A 96 -8.47 1.94 -1.17
N SER A 97 -8.76 2.88 -0.27
CA SER A 97 -10.01 2.88 0.51
C SER A 97 -11.23 3.32 -0.31
N HIS A 98 -11.01 3.86 -1.51
CA HIS A 98 -12.04 4.33 -2.44
C HIS A 98 -11.80 3.76 -3.84
N GLU A 99 -12.87 3.65 -4.63
CA GLU A 99 -12.81 3.29 -6.05
C GLU A 99 -13.44 4.41 -6.89
N PRO A 100 -12.68 5.05 -7.81
CA PRO A 100 -11.27 4.82 -8.11
C PRO A 100 -10.31 5.25 -6.99
N PRO A 101 -9.10 4.66 -6.89
CA PRO A 101 -8.12 5.04 -5.87
C PRO A 101 -7.75 6.52 -5.92
N PHE A 102 -7.39 7.10 -4.77
CA PHE A 102 -6.86 8.47 -4.75
C PHE A 102 -5.59 8.59 -5.58
N LYS A 103 -5.52 9.61 -6.43
CA LYS A 103 -4.31 9.92 -7.19
C LYS A 103 -3.32 10.62 -6.26
N ILE A 104 -2.08 10.13 -6.25
CA ILE A 104 -0.99 10.79 -5.53
C ILE A 104 -0.27 11.69 -6.54
N GLU A 105 -0.40 13.00 -6.39
CA GLU A 105 0.35 13.96 -7.21
C GLU A 105 1.62 14.45 -6.49
N LYS A 106 2.53 15.07 -7.26
CA LYS A 106 3.88 15.43 -6.80
C LYS A 106 3.89 16.45 -5.65
N ASP A 107 2.77 17.16 -5.48
CA ASP A 107 2.60 18.28 -4.53
C ASP A 107 1.73 17.93 -3.33
N ASP A 108 1.32 16.67 -3.17
CA ASP A 108 0.47 16.19 -2.06
C ASP A 108 1.29 15.92 -0.77
N LYS A 109 2.23 16.82 -0.46
CA LYS A 109 2.97 16.84 0.80
C LYS A 109 2.19 17.72 1.78
N ARG A 110 1.31 17.10 2.56
CA ARG A 110 0.57 17.79 3.63
C ARG A 110 1.43 17.99 4.87
#